data_AF-A0A1I0EDB3-F1
#
_entry.id   AF-A0A1I0EDB3-F1
#
_cell.length_a   1.000
_cell.length_b   1.000
_cell.length_c   1.000
_cell.angle_alpha   90.00
_cell.angle_beta   90.00
_cell.angle_gamma   90.00
#
_symmetry.space_group_name_H-M   'P 1'
#
loop_
_entity.id
_entity.type
_entity.pdbx_description
1 polymer ?
#
loop_
_entity_poly.entity_id
_entity_poly.type
_entity_poly.pdbx_seq_one_letter_code
_entity_poly.pdbx_strand_id
1 'polypeptide(L)'
;MAPKKGGEMSKKMTRTLLSAAIASGMVFCAMSGAHAGLIGVKEIKVFSANLNTTDAWLQVSEVVANQTGGGDVALSSLGATAAGSVYAISPGSSPDFAIDGIAPQGFPDIFHSATFAATEALTVTLASATELDSIAIYGRDDNFGLLRDIYNVELYDMSGALLHTVLGLDARNNNHVGSAVLPDTSVPPVGIAEPGTLALLGLGLMGLSFRWRQK
;
A
#
# COMPACT_ATOMS: atom_id res chain seq x y z
N MET A 1 -17.30 -76.37 73.89
CA MET A 1 -18.47 -75.57 73.50
C MET A 1 -18.13 -74.85 72.20
N ALA A 2 -19.02 -74.97 71.22
CA ALA A 2 -18.81 -74.79 69.79
C ALA A 2 -18.84 -73.31 69.32
N PRO A 3 -18.54 -73.01 68.04
CA PRO A 3 -18.21 -71.69 67.48
C PRO A 3 -19.41 -70.99 66.81
N LYS A 4 -19.26 -69.72 66.35
CA LYS A 4 -20.01 -69.14 65.20
C LYS A 4 -19.41 -67.78 64.79
N LYS A 5 -18.91 -67.66 63.54
CA LYS A 5 -19.55 -67.04 62.35
C LYS A 5 -19.85 -65.55 62.58
N GLY A 6 -19.36 -64.59 61.80
CA GLY A 6 -19.19 -64.56 60.34
C GLY A 6 -19.82 -63.25 59.88
N GLY A 7 -19.12 -62.45 59.08
CA GLY A 7 -19.59 -61.12 58.69
C GLY A 7 -18.75 -60.55 57.56
N GLU A 8 -19.18 -60.87 56.35
CA GLU A 8 -18.65 -60.47 55.06
C GLU A 8 -18.77 -58.97 54.75
N MET A 9 -17.89 -58.54 53.84
CA MET A 9 -18.08 -57.54 52.78
C MET A 9 -18.58 -56.12 53.14
N SER A 10 -17.74 -55.13 52.81
CA SER A 10 -18.07 -54.28 51.65
C SER A 10 -16.83 -53.52 51.15
N LYS A 11 -16.31 -53.93 49.98
CA LYS A 11 -15.42 -53.11 49.16
C LYS A 11 -16.24 -51.95 48.60
N LYS A 12 -15.92 -50.71 48.95
CA LYS A 12 -16.26 -49.56 48.11
C LYS A 12 -14.98 -48.97 47.54
N MET A 13 -14.72 -49.41 46.33
CA MET A 13 -13.68 -48.94 45.43
C MET A 13 -14.14 -47.62 44.84
N THR A 14 -13.71 -46.51 45.41
CA THR A 14 -13.95 -45.17 44.88
C THR A 14 -13.06 -44.97 43.66
N ARG A 15 -13.67 -45.11 42.48
CA ARG A 15 -13.04 -44.78 41.19
C ARG A 15 -12.92 -43.26 41.07
N THR A 16 -11.73 -42.74 41.32
CA THR A 16 -11.39 -41.36 40.95
C THR A 16 -11.12 -41.35 39.44
N LEU A 17 -12.07 -40.83 38.67
CA LEU A 17 -11.88 -40.51 37.25
C LEU A 17 -10.90 -39.34 37.16
N LEU A 18 -9.69 -39.61 36.66
CA LEU A 18 -8.73 -38.58 36.29
C LEU A 18 -9.11 -38.08 34.88
N SER A 19 -9.79 -36.95 34.81
CA SER A 19 -10.10 -36.25 33.57
C SER A 19 -8.80 -35.73 32.95
N ALA A 20 -8.36 -36.33 31.84
CA ALA A 20 -7.26 -35.83 31.02
C ALA A 20 -7.80 -34.73 30.09
N ALA A 21 -7.72 -33.48 30.54
CA ALA A 21 -7.89 -32.32 29.66
C ALA A 21 -6.62 -32.16 28.81
N ILE A 22 -6.71 -32.52 27.53
CA ILE A 22 -5.66 -32.21 26.55
C ILE A 22 -5.88 -30.77 26.10
N ALA A 23 -4.95 -29.91 26.47
CA ALA A 23 -4.93 -28.49 26.18
C ALA A 23 -4.96 -28.23 24.65
N SER A 24 -6.03 -27.61 24.18
CA SER A 24 -6.02 -26.92 22.89
C SER A 24 -5.20 -25.64 23.04
N GLY A 25 -3.92 -25.70 22.67
CA GLY A 25 -3.10 -24.50 22.50
C GLY A 25 -3.65 -23.67 21.35
N MET A 26 -4.42 -22.63 21.66
CA MET A 26 -4.72 -21.57 20.70
C MET A 26 -3.43 -20.82 20.44
N VAL A 27 -2.80 -21.11 19.30
CA VAL A 27 -1.75 -20.27 18.74
C VAL A 27 -2.41 -18.96 18.34
N PHE A 28 -2.27 -17.94 19.20
CA PHE A 28 -2.52 -16.56 18.84
C PHE A 28 -1.41 -16.14 17.86
N CYS A 29 -1.62 -16.35 16.56
CA CYS A 29 -0.87 -15.60 15.56
C CYS A 29 -1.39 -14.17 15.58
N ALA A 30 -0.78 -13.32 16.39
CA ALA A 30 -0.87 -11.87 16.23
C ALA A 30 -0.13 -11.49 14.96
N MET A 31 -0.77 -11.63 13.80
CA MET A 31 -0.28 -11.05 12.54
C MET A 31 -0.89 -9.65 12.41
N SER A 32 -0.40 -8.73 13.24
CA SER A 32 -0.69 -7.30 13.11
C SER A 32 0.41 -6.65 12.29
N GLY A 33 0.40 -6.94 10.99
CA GLY A 33 1.06 -6.14 9.98
C GLY A 33 0.06 -5.94 8.86
N ALA A 34 -0.95 -5.09 9.11
CA ALA A 34 -1.75 -4.56 8.01
C ALA A 34 -0.84 -3.58 7.26
N HIS A 35 -0.02 -4.11 6.38
CA HIS A 35 0.47 -3.36 5.23
C HIS A 35 -0.77 -3.08 4.36
N ALA A 36 -0.92 -1.85 3.88
CA ALA A 36 -2.14 -1.41 3.21
C ALA A 36 -1.85 -0.68 1.89
N GLY A 37 -0.58 -0.52 1.53
CA GLY A 37 -0.14 0.30 0.41
C GLY A 37 0.75 -0.39 -0.61
N LEU A 38 1.14 0.38 -1.62
CA LEU A 38 2.06 -0.01 -2.67
C LEU A 38 3.50 0.10 -2.14
N ILE A 39 4.17 -1.05 -1.98
CA ILE A 39 5.49 -1.12 -1.35
C ILE A 39 6.60 -0.73 -2.33
N GLY A 40 7.58 0.03 -1.83
CA GLY A 40 8.87 0.22 -2.49
C GLY A 40 8.93 1.32 -3.52
N VAL A 41 7.96 2.24 -3.51
CA VAL A 41 7.93 3.40 -4.41
C VAL A 41 9.10 4.33 -4.10
N LYS A 42 9.90 4.68 -5.11
CA LYS A 42 11.02 5.61 -5.03
C LYS A 42 10.80 6.84 -5.92
N GLU A 43 10.13 6.67 -7.06
CA GLU A 43 9.91 7.73 -8.04
C GLU A 43 8.43 7.78 -8.45
N ILE A 44 7.91 9.00 -8.54
CA ILE A 44 6.56 9.34 -8.98
C ILE A 44 6.70 10.18 -10.24
N LYS A 45 6.14 9.71 -11.36
CA LYS A 45 6.10 10.49 -12.61
C LYS A 45 4.69 10.91 -12.91
N VAL A 46 4.47 12.21 -13.08
CA VAL A 46 3.18 12.81 -13.39
C VAL A 46 3.21 13.30 -14.84
N PHE A 47 2.16 12.99 -15.58
CA PHE A 47 1.97 13.37 -16.97
C PHE A 47 0.60 14.01 -17.15
N SER A 48 0.45 14.86 -18.16
CA SER A 48 -0.89 15.28 -18.58
C SER A 48 -1.64 14.08 -19.16
N ALA A 49 -2.84 13.83 -18.66
CA ALA A 49 -3.79 12.91 -19.29
C ALA A 49 -4.56 13.59 -20.44
N ASN A 50 -4.55 14.93 -20.50
CA ASN A 50 -5.13 15.68 -21.59
C ASN A 50 -4.12 15.79 -22.74
N LEU A 51 -4.31 14.95 -23.76
CA LEU A 51 -3.45 14.91 -24.96
C LEU A 51 -3.91 15.87 -26.06
N ASN A 52 -4.80 16.83 -25.78
CA ASN A 52 -5.12 17.87 -26.76
C ASN A 52 -3.86 18.72 -27.00
N THR A 53 -3.30 18.63 -28.19
CA THR A 53 -1.95 19.13 -28.51
C THR A 53 -1.80 20.65 -28.40
N THR A 54 -2.85 21.43 -28.19
CA THR A 54 -2.73 22.88 -27.96
C THR A 54 -2.84 23.28 -26.49
N ASP A 55 -3.27 22.37 -25.61
CA ASP A 55 -3.52 22.64 -24.18
C ASP A 55 -2.89 21.60 -23.23
N ALA A 56 -2.09 20.67 -23.74
CA ALA A 56 -1.43 19.60 -22.96
C ALA A 56 -0.24 20.08 -22.10
N TRP A 57 -0.23 21.34 -21.66
CA TRP A 57 0.76 21.81 -20.69
C TRP A 57 0.58 21.03 -19.39
N LEU A 58 1.68 20.46 -18.90
CA LEU A 58 1.67 19.84 -17.58
C LEU A 58 1.89 20.93 -16.53
N GLN A 59 0.89 21.12 -15.69
CA GLN A 59 0.88 22.12 -14.64
C GLN A 59 0.44 21.43 -13.35
N VAL A 60 1.26 21.50 -12.31
CA VAL A 60 1.02 20.79 -11.04
C VAL A 60 1.31 21.75 -9.91
N SER A 61 0.31 22.01 -9.07
CA SER A 61 0.50 22.82 -7.88
C SER A 61 1.19 22.03 -6.79
N GLU A 62 0.83 20.77 -6.56
CA GLU A 62 1.44 19.96 -5.51
C GLU A 62 1.25 18.48 -5.78
N VAL A 63 2.26 17.68 -5.42
CA VAL A 63 2.22 16.22 -5.38
C VAL A 63 2.25 15.79 -3.93
N VAL A 64 1.19 15.13 -3.48
CA VAL A 64 1.10 14.56 -2.12
C VAL A 64 1.16 13.04 -2.21
N ALA A 65 2.15 12.44 -1.56
CA ALA A 65 2.36 11.00 -1.49
C ALA A 65 2.29 10.52 -0.03
N ASN A 66 1.14 10.02 0.40
CA ASN A 66 0.97 9.62 1.80
C ASN A 66 1.51 8.22 2.04
N GLN A 67 2.47 8.11 2.96
CA GLN A 67 2.99 6.81 3.39
C GLN A 67 2.10 6.12 4.41
N THR A 68 2.18 4.80 4.47
CA THR A 68 1.44 3.99 5.45
C THR A 68 1.77 4.39 6.89
N GLY A 69 0.75 4.79 7.64
CA GLY A 69 0.90 5.23 9.03
C GLY A 69 1.67 6.55 9.22
N GLY A 70 1.89 7.31 8.15
CA GLY A 70 2.60 8.59 8.18
C GLY A 70 1.90 9.70 7.41
N GLY A 71 2.68 10.69 6.98
CA GLY A 71 2.21 11.84 6.20
C GLY A 71 2.78 11.85 4.79
N ASP A 72 2.72 13.03 4.19
CA ASP A 72 3.23 13.27 2.84
C ASP A 72 4.76 13.14 2.79
N VAL A 73 5.27 12.16 2.06
CA VAL A 73 6.71 11.93 1.85
C VAL A 73 7.24 12.57 0.57
N ALA A 74 6.38 13.17 -0.25
CA ALA A 74 6.80 13.92 -1.43
C ALA A 74 7.34 15.31 -1.09
N LEU A 75 7.15 15.80 0.14
CA LEU A 75 7.66 17.09 0.60
C LEU A 75 9.19 17.22 0.46
N SER A 76 9.61 18.33 -0.16
CA SER A 76 11.02 18.74 -0.23
C SER A 76 11.67 18.88 1.15
N SER A 77 10.90 19.34 2.15
CA SER A 77 11.35 19.42 3.56
C SER A 77 11.70 18.07 4.19
N LEU A 78 11.23 16.96 3.61
CA LEU A 78 11.57 15.59 4.00
C LEU A 78 12.63 14.97 3.08
N GLY A 79 13.24 15.75 2.20
CA GLY A 79 14.36 15.35 1.34
C GLY A 79 13.95 14.76 -0.02
N ALA A 80 12.68 14.87 -0.41
CA ALA A 80 12.28 14.60 -1.79
C ALA A 80 12.83 15.68 -2.73
N THR A 81 12.99 15.34 -4.00
CA THR A 81 13.42 16.28 -5.06
C THR A 81 12.50 16.18 -6.26
N ALA A 82 12.28 17.29 -6.96
CA ALA A 82 11.48 17.33 -8.17
C ALA A 82 12.31 17.73 -9.39
N ALA A 83 11.99 17.16 -10.55
CA ALA A 83 12.62 17.46 -11.82
C ALA A 83 11.58 17.46 -12.95
N GLY A 84 11.79 18.34 -13.92
CA GLY A 84 10.92 18.49 -15.08
C GLY A 84 11.48 19.58 -15.99
N SER A 85 11.02 19.63 -17.23
CA SER A 85 11.31 20.78 -18.08
C SER A 85 10.55 22.01 -17.55
N VAL A 86 11.13 23.20 -17.61
CA VAL A 86 10.52 24.40 -17.02
C VAL A 86 10.16 25.43 -18.08
N TYR A 87 8.99 26.04 -17.94
CA TYR A 87 8.57 27.17 -18.76
C TYR A 87 9.55 28.34 -18.64
N ALA A 88 10.36 28.55 -19.69
CA ALA A 88 11.52 29.45 -19.68
C ALA A 88 11.21 30.92 -19.33
N ILE A 89 9.96 31.34 -19.42
CA ILE A 89 9.53 32.72 -19.20
C ILE A 89 9.19 32.99 -17.71
N SER A 90 9.01 31.95 -16.89
CA SER A 90 8.68 32.09 -15.47
C SER A 90 9.60 31.24 -14.59
N PRO A 91 10.65 31.82 -13.98
CA PRO A 91 11.48 31.10 -13.01
C PRO A 91 10.70 30.73 -11.74
N GLY A 92 9.54 31.35 -11.50
CA GLY A 92 8.64 31.01 -10.40
C GLY A 92 7.86 29.71 -10.61
N SER A 93 8.08 28.98 -11.71
CA SER A 93 7.34 27.74 -12.01
C SER A 93 8.22 26.49 -12.08
N SER A 94 9.24 26.43 -11.21
CA SER A 94 10.16 25.30 -11.10
C SER A 94 9.49 24.04 -10.52
N PRO A 95 10.07 22.84 -10.73
CA PRO A 95 9.53 21.59 -10.20
C PRO A 95 9.38 21.58 -8.67
N ASP A 96 10.23 22.33 -7.94
CA ASP A 96 10.21 22.37 -6.48
C ASP A 96 8.91 22.94 -5.89
N PHE A 97 8.17 23.77 -6.62
CA PHE A 97 6.86 24.26 -6.19
C PHE A 97 5.80 23.15 -6.12
N ALA A 98 6.00 22.04 -6.83
CA ALA A 98 5.08 20.92 -6.77
C ALA A 98 5.33 19.97 -5.58
N ILE A 99 6.26 20.31 -4.69
CA ILE A 99 6.62 19.52 -3.50
C ILE A 99 6.98 20.42 -2.30
N ASP A 100 6.46 21.64 -2.24
CA ASP A 100 6.84 22.61 -1.20
C ASP A 100 5.88 22.60 0.02
N GLY A 101 4.80 21.82 -0.06
CA GLY A 101 3.78 21.70 0.98
C GLY A 101 2.69 22.77 0.91
N ILE A 102 2.62 23.56 -0.17
CA ILE A 102 1.64 24.63 -0.35
C ILE A 102 0.68 24.26 -1.49
N ALA A 103 -0.59 23.99 -1.14
CA ALA A 103 -1.57 23.59 -2.13
C ALA A 103 -3.02 23.99 -1.76
N PRO A 104 -3.88 24.23 -2.75
CA PRO A 104 -3.53 24.50 -4.15
C PRO A 104 -2.95 25.91 -4.30
N GLN A 105 -2.26 26.16 -5.41
CA GLN A 105 -1.71 27.46 -5.80
C GLN A 105 -2.00 27.78 -7.27
N GLY A 106 -1.91 29.06 -7.60
CA GLY A 106 -2.03 29.60 -8.95
C GLY A 106 -0.66 29.89 -9.54
N PHE A 107 -0.60 30.09 -10.84
CA PHE A 107 0.66 30.50 -11.48
C PHE A 107 1.08 31.91 -11.04
N PRO A 108 2.38 32.16 -10.79
CA PRO A 108 3.50 31.31 -11.20
C PRO A 108 3.89 30.19 -10.25
N ASP A 109 3.44 30.19 -8.99
CA ASP A 109 3.92 29.36 -7.88
C ASP A 109 3.43 27.90 -7.97
N ILE A 110 3.74 27.23 -9.09
CA ILE A 110 3.37 25.85 -9.44
C ILE A 110 4.44 25.26 -10.36
N PHE A 111 4.54 23.95 -10.52
CA PHE A 111 5.28 23.40 -11.67
C PHE A 111 4.56 23.72 -12.98
N HIS A 112 5.32 24.16 -13.99
CA HIS A 112 4.83 24.38 -15.36
C HIS A 112 5.84 23.86 -16.39
N SER A 113 5.45 22.87 -17.19
CA SER A 113 6.31 22.28 -18.22
C SER A 113 6.79 23.30 -19.24
N ALA A 114 7.94 23.05 -19.87
CA ALA A 114 8.54 23.94 -20.88
C ALA A 114 7.73 24.00 -22.19
N THR A 115 7.08 22.90 -22.54
CA THR A 115 6.22 22.78 -23.72
C THR A 115 4.89 22.11 -23.36
N PHE A 116 4.01 21.97 -24.35
CA PHE A 116 2.77 21.17 -24.28
C PHE A 116 2.95 19.77 -24.88
N ALA A 117 4.18 19.29 -25.07
CA ALA A 117 4.40 17.97 -25.64
C ALA A 117 3.85 16.87 -24.71
N ALA A 118 3.26 15.83 -25.28
CA ALA A 118 2.74 14.68 -24.52
C ALA A 118 3.83 13.92 -23.72
N THR A 119 5.10 14.17 -24.02
CA THR A 119 6.26 13.59 -23.34
C THR A 119 6.70 14.39 -22.12
N GLU A 120 6.10 15.54 -21.85
CA GLU A 120 6.39 16.34 -20.67
C GLU A 120 5.99 15.59 -19.40
N ALA A 121 6.87 15.64 -18.41
CA ALA A 121 6.68 14.95 -17.15
C ALA A 121 7.27 15.75 -15.98
N LEU A 122 6.59 15.68 -14.84
CA LEU A 122 7.14 16.01 -13.53
C LEU A 122 7.58 14.71 -12.89
N THR A 123 8.84 14.63 -12.48
CA THR A 123 9.41 13.49 -11.77
C THR A 123 9.72 13.89 -10.35
N VAL A 124 9.08 13.26 -9.37
CA VAL A 124 9.37 13.42 -7.94
C VAL A 124 10.10 12.18 -7.46
N THR A 125 11.32 12.37 -6.94
CA THR A 125 12.11 11.32 -6.31
C THR A 125 12.02 11.46 -4.80
N LEU A 126 11.47 10.43 -4.14
CA LEU A 126 11.34 10.39 -2.68
C LEU A 126 12.72 10.24 -2.03
N ALA A 127 12.88 10.66 -0.76
CA ALA A 127 14.17 10.54 -0.05
C ALA A 127 14.65 9.07 0.06
N SER A 128 13.73 8.16 0.34
CA SER A 128 13.93 6.70 0.38
C SER A 128 12.81 5.98 -0.36
N ALA A 129 13.01 4.71 -0.68
CA ALA A 129 11.89 3.88 -1.13
C ALA A 129 10.91 3.67 0.03
N THR A 130 9.63 3.86 -0.24
CA THR A 130 8.58 3.94 0.79
C THR A 130 7.33 3.19 0.32
N GLU A 131 6.55 2.70 1.28
CA GLU A 131 5.19 2.21 1.01
C GLU A 131 4.20 3.36 1.01
N LEU A 132 3.39 3.47 -0.05
CA LEU A 132 2.41 4.53 -0.19
C LEU A 132 0.98 3.99 -0.11
N ASP A 133 0.14 4.62 0.72
CA ASP A 133 -1.29 4.33 0.81
C ASP A 133 -2.09 5.06 -0.28
N SER A 134 -1.68 6.28 -0.61
CA SER A 134 -2.39 7.13 -1.57
C SER A 134 -1.49 8.15 -2.22
N ILE A 135 -1.94 8.63 -3.39
CA ILE A 135 -1.37 9.75 -4.10
C ILE A 135 -2.48 10.78 -4.35
N ALA A 136 -2.14 12.06 -4.26
CA ALA A 136 -2.98 13.16 -4.71
C ALA A 136 -2.16 14.17 -5.52
N ILE A 137 -2.73 14.66 -6.61
CA ILE A 137 -2.15 15.68 -7.47
C ILE A 137 -3.07 16.90 -7.41
N TYR A 138 -2.51 18.03 -7.00
CA TYR A 138 -3.21 19.31 -6.99
C TYR A 138 -2.97 20.04 -8.31
N GLY A 139 -4.07 20.47 -8.91
CA GLY A 139 -4.08 21.38 -10.05
C GLY A 139 -4.03 22.84 -9.61
N ARG A 140 -4.29 23.74 -10.56
CA ARG A 140 -4.23 25.20 -10.33
C ARG A 140 -5.51 25.72 -9.71
N ASP A 141 -5.42 26.69 -8.80
CA ASP A 141 -6.59 27.33 -8.18
C ASP A 141 -7.10 28.60 -8.89
N ASP A 142 -6.38 29.09 -9.90
CA ASP A 142 -6.59 30.42 -10.49
C ASP A 142 -7.66 30.48 -11.61
N ASN A 143 -8.47 29.42 -11.78
CA ASN A 143 -9.54 29.30 -12.79
C ASN A 143 -9.10 29.42 -14.26
N PHE A 144 -7.80 29.51 -14.55
CA PHE A 144 -7.26 29.50 -15.90
C PHE A 144 -6.82 28.09 -16.28
N GLY A 145 -7.24 27.62 -17.45
CA GLY A 145 -6.79 26.31 -17.94
C GLY A 145 -7.42 25.12 -17.23
N LEU A 146 -8.63 25.26 -16.67
CA LEU A 146 -9.40 24.21 -15.97
C LEU A 146 -9.62 22.91 -16.76
N LEU A 147 -9.25 22.82 -18.05
CA LEU A 147 -9.31 21.58 -18.83
C LEU A 147 -8.03 20.74 -18.71
N ARG A 148 -6.96 21.30 -18.13
CA ARG A 148 -5.60 20.72 -18.13
C ARG A 148 -5.32 19.81 -16.94
N ASP A 149 -6.04 20.03 -15.84
CA ASP A 149 -5.77 19.40 -14.55
C ASP A 149 -6.34 17.98 -14.47
N ILE A 150 -5.94 17.15 -15.44
CA ILE A 150 -6.19 15.71 -15.47
C ILE A 150 -4.84 15.03 -15.66
N TYR A 151 -4.51 14.12 -14.76
CA TYR A 151 -3.16 13.58 -14.66
C TYR A 151 -3.12 12.06 -14.79
N ASN A 152 -2.07 11.57 -15.43
CA ASN A 152 -1.64 10.18 -15.29
C ASN A 152 -0.43 10.16 -14.36
N VAL A 153 -0.34 9.14 -13.50
CA VAL A 153 0.77 8.95 -12.57
C VAL A 153 1.35 7.55 -12.73
N GLU A 154 2.66 7.46 -12.83
CA GLU A 154 3.41 6.21 -12.83
C GLU A 154 4.32 6.15 -11.60
N LEU A 155 4.34 5.01 -10.92
CA LEU A 155 5.07 4.79 -9.67
C LEU A 155 6.13 3.73 -9.89
N TYR A 156 7.38 4.04 -9.56
CA TYR A 156 8.53 3.17 -9.82
C TYR A 156 9.31 2.84 -8.56
N ASP A 157 9.98 1.70 -8.57
CA ASP A 157 10.91 1.31 -7.52
C ASP A 157 12.32 1.90 -7.70
N MET A 158 13.25 1.56 -6.79
CA MET A 158 14.64 2.02 -6.85
C MET A 158 15.42 1.49 -8.07
N SER A 159 14.97 0.41 -8.70
CA SER A 159 15.58 -0.14 -9.91
C SER A 159 15.06 0.53 -11.19
N GLY A 160 14.04 1.37 -11.07
CA GLY A 160 13.31 1.96 -12.20
C GLY A 160 12.26 1.04 -12.79
N ALA A 161 11.86 -0.03 -12.09
CA ALA A 161 10.77 -0.89 -12.51
C ALA A 161 9.42 -0.24 -12.17
N LEU A 162 8.50 -0.23 -13.13
CA LEU A 162 7.14 0.28 -12.93
C LEU A 162 6.38 -0.65 -11.98
N LEU A 163 5.90 -0.10 -10.88
CA LEU A 163 5.09 -0.80 -9.87
C LEU A 163 3.59 -0.64 -10.14
N HIS A 164 3.16 0.58 -10.47
CA HIS A 164 1.74 0.89 -10.63
C HIS A 164 1.51 2.13 -11.50
N THR A 165 0.32 2.21 -12.10
CA THR A 165 -0.14 3.35 -12.89
C THR A 165 -1.53 3.77 -12.45
N VAL A 166 -1.71 5.07 -12.21
CA VAL A 166 -3.01 5.70 -11.98
C VAL A 166 -3.35 6.56 -13.19
N LEU A 167 -4.52 6.35 -13.79
CA LEU A 167 -4.93 7.06 -15.00
C LEU A 167 -6.08 8.03 -14.69
N GLY A 168 -6.00 9.21 -15.29
CA GLY A 168 -7.12 10.17 -15.31
C GLY A 168 -7.48 10.74 -13.94
N LEU A 169 -6.50 11.02 -13.07
CA LEU A 169 -6.75 11.77 -11.84
C LEU A 169 -7.27 13.16 -12.19
N ASP A 170 -8.54 13.41 -11.87
CA ASP A 170 -9.25 14.62 -12.27
C ASP A 170 -9.27 15.65 -11.12
N ALA A 171 -8.43 16.67 -11.22
CA ALA A 171 -8.34 17.77 -10.28
C ALA A 171 -9.22 18.96 -10.68
N ARG A 172 -10.10 18.84 -11.68
CA ARG A 172 -11.01 19.91 -12.14
C ARG A 172 -12.26 20.04 -11.27
N ASN A 173 -12.06 20.00 -9.95
CA ASN A 173 -13.10 20.11 -8.95
C ASN A 173 -12.80 21.29 -8.01
N ASN A 174 -13.75 21.62 -7.12
CA ASN A 174 -13.64 22.79 -6.25
C ASN A 174 -12.45 22.75 -5.27
N ASN A 175 -11.87 21.57 -5.04
CA ASN A 175 -10.71 21.40 -4.16
C ASN A 175 -9.40 21.33 -4.95
N HIS A 176 -9.46 21.43 -6.28
CA HIS A 176 -8.32 21.39 -7.18
C HIS A 176 -7.45 20.14 -7.00
N VAL A 177 -8.04 18.98 -6.68
CA VAL A 177 -7.28 17.77 -6.34
C VAL A 177 -7.85 16.51 -6.96
N GLY A 178 -7.00 15.71 -7.61
CA GLY A 178 -7.30 14.36 -8.05
C GLY A 178 -6.50 13.36 -7.21
N SER A 179 -7.16 12.38 -6.60
CA SER A 179 -6.52 11.42 -5.70
C SER A 179 -6.86 9.96 -6.01
N ALA A 180 -5.94 9.05 -5.70
CA ALA A 180 -6.17 7.61 -5.73
C ALA A 180 -5.61 6.91 -4.50
N VAL A 181 -6.32 5.87 -4.06
CA VAL A 181 -5.81 4.89 -3.09
C VAL A 181 -5.03 3.84 -3.85
N LEU A 182 -3.87 3.46 -3.32
CA LEU A 182 -2.97 2.50 -3.94
C LEU A 182 -3.22 1.08 -3.44
N PRO A 183 -2.95 0.05 -4.26
CA PRO A 183 -3.20 -1.33 -3.87
C PRO A 183 -2.20 -1.82 -2.83
N ASP A 184 -2.70 -2.58 -1.86
CA ASP A 184 -1.86 -3.35 -0.93
C ASP A 184 -1.16 -4.49 -1.68
N THR A 185 0.17 -4.42 -1.69
CA THR A 185 1.04 -5.42 -2.34
C THR A 185 1.64 -6.45 -1.38
N SER A 186 1.37 -6.33 -0.08
CA SER A 186 1.85 -7.26 0.94
C SER A 186 1.07 -8.57 0.98
N VAL A 187 -0.19 -8.54 0.54
CA VAL A 187 -1.05 -9.71 0.49
C VAL A 187 -0.90 -10.37 -0.90
N PRO A 188 -0.28 -11.57 -1.01
CA PRO A 188 -0.26 -12.28 -2.28
C PRO A 188 -1.69 -12.52 -2.76
N PRO A 189 -1.95 -12.47 -4.08
CA PRO A 189 -3.31 -12.57 -4.61
C PRO A 189 -4.03 -13.78 -4.02
N VAL A 190 -5.18 -13.51 -3.38
CA VAL A 190 -6.01 -14.51 -2.69
C VAL A 190 -6.34 -15.63 -3.68
N GLY A 191 -5.66 -16.77 -3.57
CA GLY A 191 -5.90 -17.91 -4.46
C GLY A 191 -4.78 -18.94 -4.58
N ILE A 192 -3.54 -18.62 -4.19
CA ILE A 192 -2.45 -19.59 -4.24
C ILE A 192 -2.05 -19.93 -2.81
N ALA A 193 -2.55 -21.05 -2.30
CA ALA A 193 -1.98 -21.66 -1.12
C ALA A 193 -0.48 -21.85 -1.38
N GLU A 194 0.36 -21.22 -0.58
CA GLU A 194 1.80 -21.33 -0.77
C GLU A 194 2.21 -22.81 -0.76
N PRO A 195 3.25 -23.20 -1.54
CA PRO A 195 3.68 -24.60 -1.67
C PRO A 195 3.88 -25.29 -0.31
N GLY A 196 4.30 -24.52 0.72
CA GLY A 196 4.46 -25.01 2.09
C GLY A 196 3.17 -25.48 2.75
N THR A 197 2.04 -24.79 2.53
CA THR A 197 0.74 -25.13 3.14
C THR A 197 0.17 -26.42 2.55
N LEU A 198 0.33 -26.61 1.24
CA LEU A 198 -0.02 -27.86 0.55
C LEU A 198 0.92 -29.00 0.94
N ALA A 199 2.22 -28.74 1.10
CA ALA A 199 3.18 -29.74 1.55
C ALA A 199 2.89 -30.21 2.98
N LEU A 200 2.55 -29.30 3.90
CA LEU A 200 2.16 -29.62 5.28
C LEU A 200 0.84 -30.39 5.36
N LEU A 201 -0.15 -30.01 4.56
CA LEU A 201 -1.40 -30.76 4.44
C LEU A 201 -1.14 -32.18 3.89
N GLY A 202 -0.31 -32.29 2.85
CA GLY A 202 0.09 -33.57 2.25
C GLY A 202 0.82 -34.47 3.24
N LEU A 203 1.80 -33.95 3.97
CA LEU A 203 2.53 -34.68 5.01
C LEU A 203 1.62 -35.10 6.18
N GLY A 204 0.68 -34.24 6.58
CA GLY A 204 -0.31 -34.56 7.61
C GLY A 204 -1.22 -35.74 7.21
N LEU A 205 -1.69 -35.75 5.95
CA LEU A 205 -2.52 -36.83 5.42
C LEU A 205 -1.72 -38.14 5.23
N MET A 206 -0.46 -38.07 4.80
CA MET A 206 0.43 -39.23 4.73
C MET A 206 0.73 -39.79 6.13
N GLY A 207 0.99 -38.94 7.13
CA GLY A 207 1.23 -39.37 8.51
C GLY A 207 0.02 -40.11 9.13
N LEU A 208 -1.20 -39.70 8.79
CA LEU A 208 -2.43 -40.37 9.24
C LEU A 208 -2.63 -41.75 8.57
N SER A 209 -2.22 -41.92 7.32
CA SER A 209 -2.35 -43.19 6.60
C SER A 209 -1.36 -44.26 7.07
N PHE A 210 -0.21 -43.88 7.64
CA PHE A 210 0.70 -44.84 8.29
C PHE A 210 0.21 -45.35 9.66
N ARG A 211 -0.65 -44.58 10.35
CA ARG A 211 -1.20 -44.99 11.67
C ARG A 211 -2.24 -46.11 11.57
N TRP A 212 -2.88 -46.29 10.41
CA TRP A 212 -3.92 -47.31 10.21
C TRP A 212 -3.39 -48.71 9.86
N ARG A 213 -2.08 -48.84 9.59
CA ARG A 213 -1.44 -50.12 9.20
C ARG A 213 -0.78 -50.90 10.35
N GLN A 214 -0.89 -50.43 11.60
CA GLN A 214 -0.33 -51.12 12.77
C GLN A 214 -1.40 -51.85 13.63
N LYS A 215 -2.42 -52.44 12.99
CA LYS A 215 -3.30 -53.41 13.65
C LYS A 215 -3.34 -54.71 12.87
#